data_AF-A0A2N8N135-F1
#
_entry.id   AF-A0A2N8N135-F1
#
_cell.length_a   1.000
_cell.length_b   1.000
_cell.length_c   1.000
_cell.angle_alpha   90.00
_cell.angle_beta   90.00
_cell.angle_gamma   90.00
#
_symmetry.space_group_name_H-M   'P 1'
#
loop_
_entity.id
_entity.type
_entity.pdbx_description
1 polymer ?
#
loop_
_entity_poly.entity_id
_entity_poly.type
_entity_poly.pdbx_seq_one_letter_code
_entity_poly.pdbx_strand_id
1 'polypeptide(L)'
;MDRTPGDRLAEASRLEAELMTRPDDVELRDGLAAELAALTVDVRSLTRDRIPVFTSARQREFCGYAARRLIELGVGGEAVQASAAALQAELSAGEEWVWRNRHLSLALVIVVVAAGLAVVVLGALSGNIPVVVAAGVLGSAGLAALVFARRKQRWQIDAERVTPVIWRHGI
;
A
#
# COMPACT_ATOMS: atom_id res chain seq x y z
N MET A 1 -7.48 31.83 -8.35
CA MET A 1 -8.25 30.64 -8.76
C MET A 1 -7.39 29.44 -8.43
N ASP A 2 -7.82 28.59 -7.52
CA ASP A 2 -7.10 27.35 -7.23
C ASP A 2 -7.17 26.46 -8.47
N ARG A 3 -5.99 26.02 -8.96
CA ARG A 3 -5.88 25.06 -10.06
C ARG A 3 -6.47 23.73 -9.61
N THR A 4 -7.27 23.09 -10.46
CA THR A 4 -7.83 21.78 -10.14
C THR A 4 -6.72 20.72 -10.13
N PRO A 5 -6.92 19.55 -9.49
CA PRO A 5 -5.96 18.45 -9.54
C PRO A 5 -5.64 18.00 -10.97
N GLY A 6 -6.63 18.10 -11.89
CA GLY A 6 -6.44 17.80 -13.31
C GLY A 6 -5.51 18.79 -13.99
N ASP A 7 -5.67 20.09 -13.72
CA ASP A 7 -4.81 21.14 -14.27
C ASP A 7 -3.36 20.98 -13.79
N ARG A 8 -3.18 20.65 -12.50
CA ARG A 8 -1.85 20.39 -11.92
C ARG A 8 -1.19 19.16 -12.53
N LEU A 9 -1.95 18.09 -12.77
CA LEU A 9 -1.41 16.87 -13.39
C LEU A 9 -0.97 17.11 -14.83
N ALA A 10 -1.75 17.88 -15.58
CA ALA A 10 -1.40 18.28 -16.94
C ALA A 10 -0.13 19.15 -16.96
N GLU A 11 -0.03 20.09 -16.02
CA GLU A 11 1.16 20.94 -15.85
C GLU A 11 2.40 20.13 -15.48
N ALA A 12 2.31 19.25 -14.48
CA ALA A 12 3.41 18.37 -14.10
C ALA A 12 3.86 17.50 -15.27
N SER A 13 2.92 16.96 -16.06
CA SER A 13 3.24 16.16 -17.25
C SER A 13 3.94 16.98 -18.34
N ARG A 14 3.54 18.25 -18.52
CA ARG A 14 4.21 19.18 -19.44
C ARG A 14 5.65 19.46 -18.99
N LEU A 15 5.84 19.80 -17.72
CA LEU A 15 7.15 20.09 -17.14
C LEU A 15 8.08 18.87 -17.21
N GLU A 16 7.54 17.67 -16.94
CA GLU A 16 8.28 16.41 -17.07
C GLU A 16 8.77 16.19 -18.51
N ALA A 17 7.89 16.39 -19.51
CA ALA A 17 8.24 16.25 -20.92
C ALA A 17 9.29 17.28 -21.35
N GLU A 18 9.21 18.51 -20.85
CA GLU A 18 10.17 19.57 -21.15
C GLU A 18 11.53 19.29 -20.50
N LEU A 19 11.55 18.79 -19.26
CA LEU A 19 12.76 18.40 -18.55
C LEU A 19 13.51 17.26 -19.26
N MET A 20 12.81 16.36 -19.96
CA MET A 20 13.45 15.33 -20.79
C MET A 20 14.27 15.93 -21.95
N THR A 21 13.95 17.14 -22.40
CA THR A 21 14.71 17.86 -23.43
C THR A 21 15.81 18.74 -22.84
N ARG A 22 15.64 19.22 -21.60
CA ARG A 22 16.54 20.13 -20.90
C ARG A 22 16.76 19.67 -19.44
N PRO A 23 17.52 18.57 -19.21
CA PRO A 23 17.58 17.92 -17.90
C PRO A 23 18.27 18.74 -16.80
N ASP A 24 19.16 19.65 -17.18
CA ASP A 24 19.92 20.49 -16.25
C ASP A 24 19.23 21.83 -15.92
N ASP A 25 18.03 22.06 -16.45
CA ASP A 25 17.27 23.28 -16.21
C ASP A 25 16.68 23.29 -14.79
N VAL A 26 17.27 24.10 -13.92
CA VAL A 26 16.89 24.20 -12.50
C VAL A 26 15.48 24.75 -12.32
N GLU A 27 15.05 25.70 -13.15
CA GLU A 27 13.72 26.30 -13.05
C GLU A 27 12.62 25.28 -13.37
N LEU A 28 12.84 24.45 -14.39
CA LEU A 28 11.92 23.35 -14.73
C LEU A 28 11.86 22.30 -13.62
N ARG A 29 13.00 21.96 -13.02
CA ARG A 29 13.05 21.01 -11.88
C ARG A 29 12.30 21.57 -10.68
N ASP A 30 12.49 22.84 -10.34
CA ASP A 30 11.81 23.50 -9.23
C ASP A 30 10.31 23.61 -9.48
N GLY A 31 9.90 23.98 -10.69
CA GLY A 31 8.50 24.02 -11.10
C GLY A 31 7.84 22.64 -10.98
N LEU A 32 8.49 21.60 -11.48
CA LEU A 32 8.01 20.22 -11.40
C LEU A 32 7.91 19.76 -9.95
N ALA A 33 8.91 20.06 -9.12
CA ALA A 33 8.91 19.72 -7.71
C ALA A 33 7.75 20.41 -6.96
N ALA A 34 7.47 21.69 -7.24
CA ALA A 34 6.35 22.40 -6.65
C ALA A 34 5.00 21.77 -7.02
N GLU A 35 4.81 21.39 -8.29
CA GLU A 35 3.56 20.76 -8.73
C GLU A 35 3.38 19.34 -8.17
N LEU A 36 4.45 18.53 -8.15
CA LEU A 36 4.40 17.19 -7.56
C LEU A 36 4.11 17.27 -6.05
N ALA A 37 4.74 18.18 -5.33
CA ALA A 37 4.47 18.40 -3.91
C ALA A 37 3.01 18.77 -3.66
N ALA A 38 2.43 19.69 -4.44
CA ALA A 38 1.02 20.05 -4.35
C ALA A 38 0.09 18.87 -4.68
N LEU A 39 0.40 18.12 -5.75
CA LEU A 39 -0.37 16.94 -6.14
C LEU A 39 -0.38 15.86 -5.06
N THR A 40 0.72 15.66 -4.32
CA THR A 40 0.73 14.69 -3.20
C THR A 40 -0.27 15.05 -2.09
N VAL A 41 -0.61 16.33 -1.95
CA VAL A 41 -1.65 16.80 -1.03
C VAL A 41 -3.04 16.61 -1.65
N ASP A 42 -3.23 17.03 -2.89
CA ASP A 42 -4.52 17.02 -3.58
C ASP A 42 -5.05 15.62 -3.91
N VAL A 43 -4.16 14.66 -4.15
CA VAL A 43 -4.48 13.26 -4.48
C VAL A 43 -4.99 12.48 -3.27
N ARG A 44 -4.56 12.83 -2.06
CA ARG A 44 -4.94 12.11 -0.84
C ARG A 44 -6.36 12.48 -0.40
N SER A 45 -7.05 11.51 0.17
CA SER A 45 -8.33 11.76 0.84
C SER A 45 -8.09 12.54 2.14
N LEU A 46 -9.08 13.31 2.59
CA LEU A 46 -9.01 14.03 3.87
C LEU A 46 -10.03 13.48 4.85
N THR A 47 -9.59 13.24 6.08
CA THR A 47 -10.49 12.98 7.21
C THR A 47 -11.22 14.27 7.63
N ARG A 48 -12.22 14.14 8.51
CA ARG A 48 -12.89 15.29 9.14
C ARG A 48 -11.92 16.26 9.83
N ASP A 49 -10.85 15.73 10.40
CA ASP A 49 -9.80 16.51 11.09
C ASP A 49 -8.75 17.08 10.13
N ARG A 50 -9.01 17.03 8.81
CA ARG A 50 -8.11 17.49 7.73
C ARG A 50 -6.77 16.75 7.70
N ILE A 51 -6.75 15.51 8.17
CA ILE A 51 -5.56 14.65 8.09
C ILE A 51 -5.58 13.96 6.72
N PRO A 52 -4.51 14.10 5.90
CA PRO A 52 -4.39 13.36 4.65
C PRO A 52 -4.24 11.86 4.90
N VAL A 53 -5.04 11.05 4.21
CA VAL A 53 -5.04 9.59 4.33
C VAL A 53 -5.13 8.93 2.95
N PHE A 54 -4.51 7.74 2.85
CA PHE A 54 -4.60 6.89 1.67
C PHE A 54 -5.82 5.98 1.77
N THR A 55 -6.69 6.04 0.76
CA THR A 55 -7.92 5.24 0.71
C THR A 55 -7.96 4.30 -0.49
N SER A 56 -7.03 4.44 -1.44
CA SER A 56 -6.92 3.58 -2.62
C SER A 56 -5.46 3.22 -2.94
N ALA A 57 -5.27 2.11 -3.64
CA ALA A 57 -3.95 1.71 -4.16
C ALA A 57 -3.40 2.76 -5.14
N ARG A 58 -4.27 3.35 -5.96
CA ARG A 58 -3.90 4.37 -6.96
C ARG A 58 -3.31 5.62 -6.33
N GLN A 59 -3.89 6.10 -5.22
CA GLN A 59 -3.35 7.25 -4.47
C GLN A 59 -1.95 6.96 -3.93
N ARG A 60 -1.74 5.75 -3.39
CA ARG A 60 -0.43 5.31 -2.88
C ARG A 60 0.61 5.19 -3.98
N GLU A 61 0.23 4.59 -5.10
CA GLU A 61 1.10 4.45 -6.27
C GLU A 61 1.55 5.82 -6.80
N PHE A 62 0.60 6.74 -6.98
CA PHE A 62 0.90 8.10 -7.41
C PHE A 62 1.80 8.84 -6.41
N CYS A 63 1.47 8.80 -5.12
CA CYS A 63 2.27 9.48 -4.10
C CYS A 63 3.66 8.84 -3.96
N GLY A 64 3.79 7.53 -4.18
CA GLY A 64 5.09 6.85 -4.19
C GLY A 64 5.94 7.20 -5.40
N TYR A 65 5.32 7.35 -6.58
CA TYR A 65 5.98 7.93 -7.75
C TYR A 65 6.45 9.36 -7.46
N ALA A 66 5.54 10.24 -7.00
CA ALA A 66 5.84 11.64 -6.75
C ALA A 66 6.93 11.82 -5.68
N ALA A 67 6.88 11.07 -4.57
CA ALA A 67 7.90 11.13 -3.52
C ALA A 67 9.30 10.77 -4.04
N ARG A 68 9.42 9.65 -4.77
CA ARG A 68 10.70 9.24 -5.39
C ARG A 68 11.17 10.30 -6.38
N ARG A 69 10.27 10.82 -7.22
CA ARG A 69 10.61 11.81 -8.21
C ARG A 69 11.09 13.11 -7.58
N LEU A 70 10.45 13.58 -6.50
CA LEU A 70 10.90 14.74 -5.72
C LEU A 70 12.32 14.56 -5.16
N ILE A 71 12.63 13.36 -4.64
CA ILE A 71 13.95 13.02 -4.13
C ILE A 71 15.00 13.01 -5.25
N GLU A 72 14.68 12.39 -6.39
CA GLU A 72 15.54 12.39 -7.57
C GLU A 72 15.81 13.80 -8.11
N LEU A 73 14.78 14.64 -8.13
CA LEU A 73 14.90 16.02 -8.55
C LEU A 73 15.81 16.82 -7.61
N GLY A 74 15.91 16.48 -6.33
CA GLY A 74 16.86 17.09 -5.39
C GLY A 74 16.72 18.61 -5.23
N VAL A 75 15.58 19.19 -5.60
CA VAL A 75 15.28 20.64 -5.54
C VAL A 75 14.02 20.92 -4.70
N GLY A 76 13.57 22.17 -4.62
CA GLY A 76 12.45 22.59 -3.75
C GLY A 76 12.82 22.82 -2.27
N GLY A 77 14.11 22.71 -1.92
CA GLY A 77 14.63 22.97 -0.58
C GLY A 77 14.42 21.84 0.43
N GLU A 78 15.01 22.01 1.61
CA GLU A 78 15.07 20.97 2.65
C GLU A 78 13.68 20.50 3.11
N ALA A 79 12.71 21.41 3.22
CA ALA A 79 11.36 21.08 3.66
C ALA A 79 10.64 20.13 2.68
N VAL A 80 10.77 20.35 1.37
CA VAL A 80 10.17 19.48 0.34
C VAL A 80 10.84 18.11 0.35
N GLN A 81 12.16 18.07 0.46
CA GLN A 81 12.93 16.83 0.50
C GLN A 81 12.61 16.01 1.76
N ALA A 82 12.53 16.65 2.93
CA ALA A 82 12.13 16.01 4.18
C ALA A 82 10.69 15.46 4.09
N SER A 83 9.76 16.23 3.50
CA SER A 83 8.39 15.77 3.29
C SER A 83 8.31 14.58 2.33
N ALA A 84 9.09 14.58 1.25
CA ALA A 84 9.14 13.47 0.30
C ALA A 84 9.70 12.19 0.94
N ALA A 85 10.78 12.32 1.73
CA ALA A 85 11.35 11.20 2.48
C ALA A 85 10.37 10.64 3.53
N ALA A 86 9.69 11.51 4.27
CA ALA A 86 8.67 11.11 5.24
C ALA A 86 7.50 10.37 4.57
N LEU A 87 7.04 10.87 3.42
CA LEU A 87 5.99 10.24 2.61
C LEU A 87 6.43 8.86 2.11
N GLN A 88 7.67 8.71 1.66
CA GLN A 88 8.20 7.42 1.22
C GLN A 88 8.31 6.42 2.38
N ALA A 89 8.73 6.88 3.57
CA ALA A 89 8.76 6.05 4.77
C ALA A 89 7.35 5.58 5.20
N GLU A 90 6.35 6.47 5.14
CA GLU A 90 4.94 6.13 5.40
C GLU A 90 4.42 5.08 4.41
N LEU A 91 4.74 5.23 3.13
CA LEU A 91 4.37 4.27 2.10
C LEU A 91 5.01 2.91 2.36
N SER A 92 6.32 2.85 2.61
CA SER A 92 7.02 1.60 2.93
C SER A 92 6.48 0.93 4.21
N ALA A 93 6.16 1.70 5.25
CA ALA A 93 5.53 1.15 6.46
C ALA A 93 4.14 0.55 6.18
N GLY A 94 3.40 1.11 5.22
CA GLY A 94 2.10 0.60 4.80
C GLY A 94 2.15 -0.70 3.98
N GLU A 95 3.27 -1.01 3.33
CA GLU A 95 3.46 -2.23 2.53
C GLU A 95 3.61 -3.50 3.38
N GLU A 96 3.83 -3.35 4.68
CA GLU A 96 3.93 -4.46 5.60
C GLU A 96 2.66 -5.29 5.58
N TRP A 97 2.82 -6.58 5.31
CA TRP A 97 1.70 -7.52 5.30
C TRP A 97 1.40 -8.01 6.71
N VAL A 98 0.23 -7.63 7.22
CA VAL A 98 -0.19 -7.95 8.57
C VAL A 98 -1.47 -8.78 8.57
N TRP A 99 -1.71 -9.46 9.68
CA TRP A 99 -2.95 -10.21 9.90
C TRP A 99 -4.01 -9.28 10.45
N ARG A 100 -5.17 -9.17 9.79
CA ARG A 100 -6.27 -8.27 10.21
C ARG A 100 -6.70 -8.49 11.67
N ASN A 101 -6.69 -9.74 12.14
CA ASN A 101 -6.90 -10.09 13.54
C ASN A 101 -5.94 -11.23 13.92
N ARG A 102 -4.77 -10.85 14.44
CA ARG A 102 -3.68 -11.79 14.74
C ARG A 102 -4.11 -12.95 15.63
N HIS A 103 -4.90 -12.68 16.68
CA HIS A 103 -5.35 -13.71 17.62
C HIS A 103 -6.30 -14.71 16.96
N LEU A 104 -7.30 -14.21 16.24
CA LEU A 104 -8.26 -15.08 15.54
C LEU A 104 -7.60 -15.89 14.43
N SER A 105 -6.67 -15.29 13.67
CA SER A 105 -5.93 -16.00 12.63
C SER A 105 -5.02 -17.08 13.22
N LEU A 106 -4.35 -16.80 14.33
CA LEU A 106 -3.50 -17.78 15.03
C LEU A 106 -4.34 -18.94 15.58
N ALA A 107 -5.49 -18.65 16.17
CA ALA A 107 -6.43 -19.69 16.62
C ALA A 107 -6.90 -20.58 15.46
N LEU A 108 -7.25 -20.01 14.31
CA LEU A 108 -7.65 -20.76 13.12
C LEU A 108 -6.50 -21.65 12.60
N VAL A 109 -5.27 -21.14 12.55
CA VAL A 109 -4.10 -21.94 12.16
C VAL A 109 -3.92 -23.14 13.09
N ILE A 110 -4.02 -22.93 14.40
CA ILE A 110 -3.91 -24.02 15.40
C ILE A 110 -4.99 -25.08 15.15
N VAL A 111 -6.24 -24.66 14.92
CA VAL A 111 -7.36 -25.59 14.66
C VAL A 111 -7.12 -26.39 13.38
N VAL A 112 -6.70 -25.74 12.28
CA VAL A 112 -6.42 -26.42 11.01
C VAL A 112 -5.27 -27.42 11.15
N VAL A 113 -4.20 -27.04 11.84
CA VAL A 113 -3.04 -27.92 12.08
C VAL A 113 -3.45 -29.11 12.95
N ALA A 114 -4.18 -28.88 14.04
CA ALA A 114 -4.62 -29.95 14.94
C ALA A 114 -5.56 -30.94 14.23
N ALA A 115 -6.52 -30.43 13.44
CA ALA A 115 -7.42 -31.26 12.65
C ALA A 115 -6.67 -32.07 11.58
N GLY A 116 -5.73 -31.44 10.87
CA GLY A 116 -4.89 -32.11 9.87
C GLY A 116 -4.06 -33.24 10.49
N LEU A 117 -3.42 -32.98 11.63
CA LEU A 117 -2.67 -33.99 12.37
C LEU A 117 -3.56 -35.15 12.83
N ALA A 118 -4.76 -34.88 13.33
CA ALA A 118 -5.70 -35.91 13.73
C ALA A 118 -6.07 -36.85 12.55
N VAL A 119 -6.35 -36.28 11.38
CA VAL A 119 -6.66 -37.05 10.16
C VAL A 119 -5.45 -37.88 9.71
N VAL A 120 -4.24 -37.32 9.75
CA VAL A 120 -3.01 -38.05 9.38
C VAL A 120 -2.77 -39.23 10.33
N VAL A 121 -2.94 -39.03 11.64
CA VAL A 121 -2.76 -40.11 12.63
C VAL A 121 -3.78 -41.22 12.41
N LEU A 122 -5.07 -40.88 12.21
CA LEU A 122 -6.10 -41.87 11.91
C LEU A 122 -5.84 -42.61 10.59
N GLY A 123 -5.42 -41.89 9.55
CA GLY A 123 -5.03 -42.45 8.26
C GLY A 123 -3.87 -43.44 8.39
N ALA A 124 -2.83 -43.06 9.13
CA ALA A 124 -1.67 -43.91 9.38
C ALA A 124 -2.02 -45.18 10.17
N LEU A 125 -2.83 -45.05 11.23
CA LEU A 125 -3.31 -46.20 12.02
C LEU A 125 -4.15 -47.17 11.20
N SER A 126 -4.88 -46.68 10.19
CA SER A 126 -5.66 -47.51 9.27
C SER A 126 -4.85 -48.12 8.12
N GLY A 127 -3.55 -47.80 8.01
CA GLY A 127 -2.69 -48.23 6.89
C GLY A 127 -3.03 -47.59 5.54
N ASN A 128 -3.89 -46.57 5.50
CA ASN A 128 -4.38 -45.96 4.28
C ASN A 128 -3.48 -44.80 3.83
N ILE A 129 -2.41 -45.14 3.10
CA ILE A 129 -1.44 -44.17 2.56
C ILE A 129 -2.11 -43.08 1.69
N PRO A 130 -3.06 -43.39 0.77
CA PRO A 130 -3.78 -42.36 0.02
C PRO A 130 -4.45 -41.29 0.89
N VAL A 131 -5.05 -41.68 2.02
CA VAL A 131 -5.70 -40.74 2.95
C VAL A 131 -4.67 -39.82 3.59
N VAL A 132 -3.51 -40.34 3.98
CA VAL A 132 -2.43 -39.52 4.54
C VAL A 132 -1.93 -38.48 3.54
N VAL A 133 -1.72 -38.89 2.28
CA VAL A 133 -1.30 -37.98 1.21
C VAL A 133 -2.36 -36.92 0.93
N ALA A 134 -3.63 -37.31 0.82
CA ALA A 134 -4.74 -36.37 0.59
C ALA A 134 -4.87 -35.36 1.74
N ALA A 135 -4.76 -35.82 2.99
CA ALA A 135 -4.81 -34.95 4.17
C ALA A 135 -3.66 -33.95 4.20
N GLY A 136 -2.44 -34.39 3.85
CA GLY A 136 -1.26 -33.50 3.77
C GLY A 136 -1.43 -32.42 2.70
N VAL A 137 -1.89 -32.79 1.50
CA VAL A 137 -2.11 -31.85 0.39
C VAL A 137 -3.22 -30.86 0.73
N LEU A 138 -4.38 -31.34 1.20
CA LEU A 138 -5.52 -30.50 1.55
C LEU A 138 -5.22 -29.59 2.74
N GLY A 139 -4.51 -30.08 3.76
CA GLY A 139 -4.08 -29.26 4.90
C GLY A 139 -3.14 -28.14 4.48
N SER A 140 -2.18 -28.43 3.61
CA SER A 140 -1.24 -27.44 3.07
C SER A 140 -1.95 -26.39 2.21
N ALA A 141 -2.84 -26.83 1.31
CA ALA A 141 -3.64 -25.93 0.48
C ALA A 141 -4.59 -25.06 1.33
N GLY A 142 -5.21 -25.65 2.36
CA GLY A 142 -6.10 -24.94 3.29
C GLY A 142 -5.35 -23.88 4.10
N LEU A 143 -4.15 -24.19 4.60
CA LEU A 143 -3.29 -23.22 5.28
C LEU A 143 -2.86 -22.10 4.33
N ALA A 144 -2.44 -22.43 3.11
CA ALA A 144 -2.09 -21.44 2.10
C ALA A 144 -3.28 -20.51 1.81
N ALA A 145 -4.46 -21.06 1.55
CA ALA A 145 -5.69 -20.29 1.32
C ALA A 145 -6.03 -19.40 2.52
N LEU A 146 -5.90 -19.90 3.75
CA LEU A 146 -6.14 -19.12 4.98
C LEU A 146 -5.16 -17.96 5.11
N VAL A 147 -3.88 -18.18 4.84
CA VAL A 147 -2.84 -17.13 4.84
C VAL A 147 -3.19 -16.06 3.80
N PHE A 148 -3.42 -16.45 2.55
CA PHE A 148 -3.72 -15.50 1.48
C PHE A 148 -5.03 -14.74 1.70
N ALA A 149 -6.06 -15.37 2.26
CA ALA A 149 -7.35 -14.73 2.50
C ALA A 149 -7.34 -13.74 3.69
N ARG A 150 -6.42 -13.90 4.64
CA ARG A 150 -6.44 -13.15 5.91
C ARG A 150 -5.27 -12.19 6.09
N ARG A 151 -4.24 -12.32 5.25
CA ARG A 151 -3.14 -11.37 5.18
C ARG A 151 -3.58 -10.20 4.31
N LYS A 152 -3.48 -8.99 4.85
CA LYS A 152 -3.70 -7.75 4.11
C LYS A 152 -2.50 -6.84 4.31
N GLN A 153 -2.25 -5.94 3.37
CA GLN A 153 -1.26 -4.89 3.59
C GLN A 153 -1.80 -3.93 4.65
N ARG A 154 -0.92 -3.43 5.52
CA ARG A 154 -1.28 -2.56 6.65
C ARG A 154 -2.10 -1.35 6.17
N TRP A 155 -1.71 -0.76 5.05
CA TRP A 155 -2.45 0.37 4.48
C TRP A 155 -3.91 0.06 4.13
N GLN A 156 -4.25 -1.18 3.75
CA GLN A 156 -5.62 -1.57 3.44
C GLN A 156 -6.49 -1.60 4.69
N ILE A 157 -5.91 -2.06 5.81
CA ILE A 157 -6.60 -2.10 7.09
C ILE A 157 -6.82 -0.68 7.61
N ASP A 158 -5.80 0.18 7.47
CA ASP A 158 -5.90 1.58 7.87
C ASP A 158 -6.94 2.31 7.00
N ALA A 159 -6.96 2.08 5.68
CA ALA A 159 -7.99 2.60 4.76
C ALA A 159 -9.41 2.18 5.18
N GLU A 160 -9.63 0.89 5.48
CA GLU A 160 -10.92 0.39 5.97
C GLU A 160 -11.35 1.08 7.28
N ARG A 161 -10.41 1.38 8.18
CA ARG A 161 -10.68 2.06 9.45
C ARG A 161 -11.02 3.53 9.30
N VAL A 162 -10.38 4.23 8.37
CA VAL A 162 -10.61 5.67 8.15
C VAL A 162 -11.78 5.95 7.23
N THR A 163 -12.25 4.98 6.45
CA THR A 163 -13.43 5.09 5.56
C THR A 163 -14.63 5.83 6.18
N PRO A 164 -15.09 5.51 7.41
CA PRO A 164 -16.24 6.21 8.02
C PRO A 164 -16.00 7.68 8.38
N VAL A 165 -14.74 8.13 8.43
CA VAL A 165 -14.36 9.51 8.80
C VAL A 165 -13.84 10.33 7.61
N ILE A 166 -13.90 9.80 6.39
CA ILE A 166 -13.53 10.55 5.18
C ILE A 166 -14.54 11.69 4.97
N TRP A 167 -14.03 12.91 4.85
CA TRP A 167 -14.82 14.07 4.45
C TRP A 167 -14.69 14.31 2.94
N ARG A 168 -13.46 14.32 2.43
CA ARG A 168 -13.18 14.52 1.00
C ARG A 168 -12.47 13.29 0.45
N HIS A 169 -13.03 12.73 -0.61
CA HIS A 169 -12.34 11.69 -1.38
C HIS A 169 -11.29 12.34 -2.27
N GLY A 170 -10.08 11.78 -2.24
CA GLY A 170 -9.07 12.01 -3.26
C GLY A 170 -9.41 11.29 -4.57
N ILE A 171 -8.45 11.20 -5.48
CA ILE A 171 -8.61 10.52 -6.77
C ILE A 171 -8.64 8.98 -6.68
#